data_AF-A0A9P7GCN0-F1
#
_entry.id   AF-A0A9P7GCN0-F1
#
_cell.length_a   1.000
_cell.length_b   1.000
_cell.length_c   1.000
_cell.angle_alpha   90.00
_cell.angle_beta   90.00
_cell.angle_gamma   90.00
#
_symmetry.space_group_name_H-M   'P 1'
#
loop_
_entity.id
_entity.type
_entity.pdbx_description
1 polymer ?
#
loop_
_entity_poly.entity_id
_entity_poly.type
_entity_poly.pdbx_seq_one_letter_code
_entity_poly.pdbx_strand_id
1 'polypeptide(L)'
;MPKERRRRSGAHEPSVRLAKREFAVQDNAVEHINIGDAIEATGTEILESLSTSEPRPVLKKKEKLQAKHEAFLERLETFNSPYSKSHARRVKRKAKEQIANGLSDMQDAIAALDDEIPTPVRESVKNTAEASQDPPPKAHVKPGMIGEGKKEPLSKSQRKRALQMEQVRHPLILSNPDFAANPFQTIRTHAQNTLVKRQIIK
;
A
#
# COMPACT_ATOMS: atom_id res chain seq x y z
N MET A 1 17.87 -43.50 -6.73
CA MET A 1 16.68 -42.86 -6.11
C MET A 1 16.96 -41.39 -5.84
N PRO A 2 16.21 -40.43 -6.40
CA PRO A 2 16.38 -39.02 -6.08
C PRO A 2 15.80 -38.73 -4.69
N LYS A 3 16.62 -38.21 -3.76
CA LYS A 3 16.14 -37.77 -2.45
C LYS A 3 15.46 -36.41 -2.59
N GLU A 4 14.15 -36.40 -2.46
CA GLU A 4 13.32 -35.18 -2.38
C GLU A 4 13.69 -34.40 -1.12
N ARG A 5 14.32 -33.23 -1.28
CA ARG A 5 14.67 -32.35 -0.14
C ARG A 5 13.44 -31.50 0.23
N ARG A 6 12.83 -31.86 1.36
CA ARG A 6 11.74 -31.14 2.06
C ARG A 6 11.97 -29.63 2.08
N ARG A 7 10.94 -28.86 1.68
CA ARG A 7 10.89 -27.41 1.89
C ARG A 7 10.81 -27.10 3.38
N ARG A 8 11.74 -26.29 3.89
CA ARG A 8 11.52 -25.52 5.12
C ARG A 8 10.97 -24.16 4.74
N SER A 9 9.65 -24.03 4.87
CA SER A 9 8.96 -22.77 5.06
C SER A 9 9.52 -22.09 6.31
N GLY A 10 10.54 -21.25 6.12
CA GLY A 10 11.00 -20.32 7.14
C GLY A 10 9.94 -19.24 7.35
N ALA A 11 8.97 -19.53 8.20
CA ALA A 11 8.11 -18.54 8.84
C ALA A 11 9.00 -17.45 9.46
N HIS A 12 8.71 -16.17 9.29
CA HIS A 12 7.49 -15.58 9.85
C HIS A 12 6.56 -14.97 8.79
N GLU A 13 5.28 -15.31 8.87
CA GLU A 13 4.25 -14.36 8.44
C GLU A 13 4.23 -13.18 9.43
N PRO A 14 4.10 -11.93 8.96
CA PRO A 14 3.91 -10.81 9.86
C PRO A 14 2.63 -11.04 10.65
N SER A 15 2.63 -10.72 11.94
CA SER A 15 1.39 -10.67 12.72
C SER A 15 0.39 -9.86 11.91
N VAL A 16 -0.73 -10.49 11.55
CA VAL A 16 -1.85 -9.81 10.94
C VAL A 16 -2.17 -8.66 11.87
N ARG A 17 -1.91 -7.43 11.42
CA ARG A 17 -2.54 -6.27 12.03
C ARG A 17 -4.00 -6.50 11.77
N LEU A 18 -4.71 -7.04 12.77
CA LEU A 18 -6.15 -6.95 12.79
C LEU A 18 -6.42 -5.48 12.52
N ALA A 19 -7.10 -5.18 11.41
CA ALA A 19 -7.73 -3.89 11.26
C ALA A 19 -8.42 -3.66 12.61
N LYS A 20 -8.12 -2.54 13.27
CA LYS A 20 -8.87 -2.11 14.46
C LYS A 20 -10.31 -2.41 14.11
N ARG A 21 -10.98 -3.29 14.86
CA ARG A 21 -12.34 -3.73 14.57
C ARG A 21 -13.11 -2.50 14.12
N GLU A 22 -13.36 -2.39 12.83
CA GLU A 22 -14.34 -1.48 12.30
C GLU A 22 -15.66 -2.16 12.68
N PHE A 23 -15.99 -2.10 13.98
CA PHE A 23 -17.38 -2.01 14.38
C PHE A 23 -17.85 -0.63 13.93
N ALA A 24 -17.94 -0.47 12.63
CA ALA A 24 -18.63 0.60 11.98
C ALA A 24 -19.57 -0.12 11.03
N VAL A 25 -20.73 -0.49 11.59
CA VAL A 25 -21.96 -0.33 10.81
C VAL A 25 -21.82 1.02 10.12
N GLN A 26 -21.94 1.06 8.78
CA GLN A 26 -21.66 2.30 8.03
C GLN A 26 -22.41 3.47 8.67
N ASP A 27 -21.86 4.69 8.65
CA ASP A 27 -22.50 5.85 9.30
C ASP A 27 -23.94 6.08 8.79
N ASN A 28 -24.23 5.66 7.55
CA ASN A 28 -25.59 5.66 6.98
C ASN A 28 -26.58 4.67 7.62
N ALA A 29 -26.10 3.75 8.47
CA ALA A 29 -26.86 2.71 9.15
C ALA A 29 -26.83 2.85 10.68
N VAL A 30 -26.21 3.93 11.19
CA VAL A 30 -26.26 4.29 12.62
C VAL A 30 -27.12 5.55 12.75
N GLU A 31 -28.32 5.40 13.32
CA GLU A 31 -29.15 6.54 13.67
C GLU A 31 -28.49 7.29 14.84
N HIS A 32 -28.19 8.57 14.65
CA HIS A 32 -27.65 9.42 15.71
C HIS A 32 -28.77 9.80 16.66
N ILE A 33 -28.83 9.16 17.83
CA ILE A 33 -29.82 9.46 18.86
C ILE A 33 -29.25 10.57 19.76
N ASN A 34 -29.87 11.75 19.74
CA ASN A 34 -29.53 12.82 20.69
C ASN A 34 -30.01 12.42 22.08
N ILE A 35 -29.10 12.41 23.05
CA ILE A 35 -29.39 12.06 24.44
C ILE A 35 -30.19 13.20 25.07
N GLY A 36 -31.52 13.10 25.06
CA GLY A 36 -32.43 14.08 25.64
C GLY A 36 -33.76 14.23 24.92
N ASP A 37 -33.83 13.88 23.63
CA ASP A 37 -35.04 14.10 22.80
C ASP A 37 -36.24 13.23 23.24
N ALA A 38 -35.99 12.10 23.92
CA ALA A 38 -37.03 11.18 24.38
C ALA A 38 -37.43 11.36 25.85
N ILE A 39 -37.05 12.45 26.51
CA ILE A 39 -37.39 12.68 27.94
C ILE A 39 -38.90 12.91 28.12
N GLU A 40 -39.58 13.46 27.11
CA GLU A 40 -41.02 13.74 27.15
C GLU A 40 -41.88 12.63 26.50
N ALA A 41 -41.26 11.66 25.82
CA ALA A 41 -41.97 10.59 25.13
C ALA A 41 -42.45 9.52 26.14
N THR A 42 -43.71 9.14 26.04
CA THR A 42 -44.26 8.07 26.88
C THR A 42 -43.76 6.71 26.40
N GLY A 43 -43.49 5.78 27.32
CA GLY A 43 -42.89 4.48 26.98
C GLY A 43 -43.68 3.65 25.94
N THR A 44 -44.98 3.90 25.78
CA THR A 44 -45.84 3.30 24.75
C THR A 44 -45.52 3.79 23.34
N GLU A 45 -45.22 5.08 23.19
CA GLU A 45 -44.89 5.72 21.91
C GLU A 45 -43.51 5.25 21.38
N ILE A 46 -42.58 5.01 22.31
CA ILE A 46 -41.27 4.42 22.00
C ILE A 46 -41.42 2.97 21.50
N LEU A 47 -42.34 2.19 22.08
CA LEU A 47 -42.59 0.81 21.65
C LEU A 47 -43.27 0.75 20.27
N GLU A 48 -44.17 1.67 19.95
CA GLU A 48 -44.82 1.75 18.64
C GLU A 48 -43.84 2.15 17.52
N SER A 49 -42.91 3.08 17.78
CA SER A 49 -41.89 3.48 16.79
C SER A 49 -40.89 2.35 16.47
N LEU A 50 -40.55 1.49 17.43
CA LEU A 50 -39.73 0.30 17.17
C LEU A 50 -40.47 -0.75 16.32
N SER A 51 -41.79 -0.84 16.47
CA SER A 51 -42.63 -1.79 15.73
C SER A 51 -42.87 -1.40 14.26
N THR A 52 -42.66 -0.14 13.90
CA THR A 52 -42.86 0.38 12.53
C THR A 52 -41.62 0.28 11.64
N SER A 53 -40.50 -0.24 12.15
CA SER A 53 -39.31 -0.50 11.34
C SER A 53 -39.57 -1.60 10.30
N GLU A 54 -39.34 -1.26 9.03
CA GLU A 54 -39.55 -2.06 7.80
C GLU A 54 -39.39 -3.59 8.00
N PRO A 55 -40.33 -4.40 7.50
CA PRO A 55 -40.29 -5.84 7.68
C PRO A 55 -39.05 -6.42 7.00
N ARG A 56 -38.04 -6.77 7.79
CA ARG A 56 -36.91 -7.57 7.31
C ARG A 56 -37.50 -8.82 6.64
N PRO A 57 -37.16 -9.13 5.38
CA PRO A 57 -37.75 -10.26 4.70
C PRO A 57 -37.42 -11.52 5.49
N VAL A 58 -38.46 -12.13 6.08
CA VAL A 58 -38.34 -13.39 6.81
C VAL A 58 -38.18 -14.49 5.78
N LEU A 59 -36.97 -14.59 5.21
CA LEU A 59 -36.66 -15.60 4.21
C LEU A 59 -36.87 -16.98 4.83
N LYS A 60 -37.60 -17.84 4.12
CA LYS A 60 -37.81 -19.22 4.54
C LYS A 60 -36.45 -19.93 4.62
N LYS A 61 -36.32 -20.93 5.51
CA LYS A 61 -35.07 -21.68 5.69
C LYS A 61 -34.54 -22.25 4.36
N LYS A 62 -35.44 -22.61 3.43
CA LYS A 62 -35.11 -23.08 2.08
C LYS A 62 -34.46 -21.99 1.22
N GLU A 63 -35.03 -20.79 1.17
CA GLU A 63 -34.48 -19.65 0.42
C GLU A 63 -33.11 -19.24 0.95
N LYS A 64 -32.93 -19.23 2.29
CA LYS A 64 -31.63 -18.98 2.91
C LYS A 64 -30.58 -20.03 2.54
N LEU A 65 -30.99 -21.29 2.39
CA LEU A 65 -30.09 -22.38 2.01
C LEU A 65 -29.70 -22.27 0.53
N GLN A 66 -30.67 -21.96 -0.34
CA GLN A 66 -30.42 -21.73 -1.77
C GLN A 66 -29.48 -20.56 -2.00
N ALA A 67 -29.74 -19.40 -1.37
CA ALA A 67 -28.85 -18.24 -1.48
C ALA A 67 -27.41 -18.54 -1.01
N LYS A 68 -27.25 -19.36 0.03
CA LYS A 68 -25.91 -19.82 0.48
C LYS A 68 -25.24 -20.74 -0.53
N HIS A 69 -26.00 -21.65 -1.13
CA HIS A 69 -25.51 -22.58 -2.13
C HIS A 69 -25.07 -21.86 -3.40
N GLU A 70 -25.89 -20.93 -3.88
CA GLU A 70 -25.59 -20.09 -5.05
C GLU A 70 -24.34 -19.22 -4.81
N ALA A 71 -24.26 -18.53 -3.67
CA ALA A 71 -23.08 -17.74 -3.31
C ALA A 71 -21.80 -18.61 -3.18
N PHE A 72 -21.93 -19.87 -2.80
CA PHE A 72 -20.81 -20.81 -2.75
C PHE A 72 -20.35 -21.23 -4.15
N LEU A 73 -21.28 -21.49 -5.07
CA LEU A 73 -20.96 -21.81 -6.46
C LEU A 73 -20.28 -20.63 -7.17
N GLU A 74 -20.83 -19.42 -7.03
CA GLU A 74 -20.22 -18.20 -7.58
C GLU A 74 -18.78 -18.01 -7.05
N ARG A 75 -18.58 -18.28 -5.75
CA ARG A 75 -17.24 -18.27 -5.16
C ARG A 75 -16.33 -19.31 -5.82
N LEU A 76 -16.78 -20.54 -6.03
CA LEU A 76 -15.96 -21.57 -6.71
C LEU A 76 -15.65 -21.20 -8.16
N GLU A 77 -16.62 -20.65 -8.89
CA GLU A 77 -16.45 -20.19 -10.27
C GLU A 77 -15.42 -19.06 -10.38
N THR A 78 -15.46 -18.09 -9.46
CA THR A 78 -14.45 -17.01 -9.42
C THR A 78 -13.04 -17.50 -9.07
N PHE A 79 -12.91 -18.59 -8.30
CA PHE A 79 -11.61 -19.21 -8.01
C PHE A 79 -11.10 -20.11 -9.16
N ASN A 80 -11.99 -20.65 -9.99
CA ASN A 80 -11.68 -21.47 -11.15
C ASN A 80 -11.42 -20.63 -12.41
N SER A 81 -10.70 -19.51 -12.29
CA SER A 81 -10.15 -18.85 -13.46
C SER A 81 -9.21 -19.85 -14.16
N PRO A 82 -9.39 -20.14 -15.47
CA PRO A 82 -8.61 -21.16 -16.20
C PRO A 82 -7.11 -20.83 -16.28
N TYR A 83 -6.70 -19.67 -15.77
CA TYR A 83 -5.33 -19.22 -15.77
C TYR A 83 -4.81 -18.93 -14.37
N SER A 84 -3.52 -19.23 -14.17
CA SER A 84 -2.83 -19.03 -12.90
C SER A 84 -2.92 -17.58 -12.37
N LYS A 85 -2.75 -17.40 -11.04
CA LYS A 85 -2.64 -16.08 -10.39
C LYS A 85 -1.60 -15.16 -11.06
N SER A 86 -0.56 -15.72 -11.68
CA SER A 86 0.46 -14.96 -12.43
C SER A 86 -0.11 -14.33 -13.70
N HIS A 87 -0.95 -15.07 -14.43
CA HIS A 87 -1.59 -14.59 -15.65
C HIS A 87 -2.57 -13.44 -15.35
N ALA A 88 -3.40 -13.57 -14.30
CA ALA A 88 -4.29 -12.50 -13.86
C ALA A 88 -3.53 -11.22 -13.48
N ARG A 89 -2.35 -11.35 -12.83
CA ARG A 89 -1.47 -10.21 -12.55
C ARG A 89 -0.90 -9.59 -13.82
N ARG A 90 -0.52 -10.40 -14.80
CA ARG A 90 -0.01 -9.94 -16.10
C ARG A 90 -1.09 -9.20 -16.89
N VAL A 91 -2.32 -9.72 -16.95
CA VAL A 91 -3.46 -9.04 -17.60
C VAL A 91 -3.76 -7.71 -16.92
N LYS A 92 -3.84 -7.68 -15.58
CA LYS A 92 -4.05 -6.42 -14.84
C LYS A 92 -2.92 -5.41 -15.03
N ARG A 93 -1.67 -5.87 -15.17
CA ARG A 93 -0.54 -5.00 -15.48
C ARG A 93 -0.66 -4.44 -16.90
N LYS A 94 -0.92 -5.29 -17.90
CA LYS A 94 -1.14 -4.87 -19.29
C LYS A 94 -2.30 -3.88 -19.41
N ALA A 95 -3.43 -4.13 -18.75
CA ALA A 95 -4.57 -3.22 -18.76
C ALA A 95 -4.22 -1.87 -18.10
N LYS A 96 -3.45 -1.86 -17.01
CA LYS A 96 -2.98 -0.61 -16.38
C LYS A 96 -1.96 0.13 -17.23
N GLU A 97 -1.06 -0.58 -17.89
CA GLU A 97 -0.11 -0.01 -18.86
C GLU A 97 -0.88 0.57 -20.05
N GLN A 98 -1.92 -0.09 -20.54
CA GLN A 98 -2.80 0.44 -21.59
C GLN A 98 -3.60 1.65 -21.12
N ILE A 99 -4.02 1.76 -19.86
CA ILE A 99 -4.73 2.96 -19.38
C ILE A 99 -3.74 4.12 -19.14
N ALA A 100 -2.52 3.83 -18.70
CA ALA A 100 -1.49 4.85 -18.44
C ALA A 100 -0.74 5.30 -19.71
N ASN A 101 -0.58 4.43 -20.70
CA ASN A 101 0.11 4.71 -21.97
C ASN A 101 -0.83 4.73 -23.19
N GLY A 102 -2.09 4.32 -23.08
CA GLY A 102 -3.06 4.27 -24.20
C GLY A 102 -3.74 5.59 -24.52
N LEU A 103 -3.08 6.70 -24.18
CA LEU A 103 -3.32 7.96 -24.86
C LEU A 103 -2.73 7.95 -26.28
N SER A 104 -1.98 6.91 -26.69
CA SER A 104 -1.51 6.75 -28.08
C SER A 104 -2.65 6.79 -29.08
N ASP A 105 -3.73 6.04 -28.83
CA ASP A 105 -4.83 5.93 -29.79
C ASP A 105 -5.65 7.24 -29.84
N MET A 106 -5.69 7.99 -28.73
CA MET A 106 -6.24 9.34 -28.69
C MET A 106 -5.29 10.37 -29.34
N GLN A 107 -3.97 10.23 -29.17
CA GLN A 107 -2.97 11.08 -29.81
C GLN A 107 -2.94 10.87 -31.32
N ASP A 108 -3.13 9.64 -31.80
CA ASP A 108 -3.23 9.31 -33.22
C ASP A 108 -4.54 9.85 -33.81
N ALA A 109 -5.66 9.77 -33.07
CA ALA A 109 -6.93 10.38 -33.48
C ALA A 109 -6.88 11.93 -33.46
N ILE A 110 -6.17 12.53 -32.49
CA ILE A 110 -5.94 13.98 -32.43
C ILE A 110 -5.01 14.42 -33.55
N ALA A 111 -3.93 13.68 -33.84
CA ALA A 111 -3.01 13.98 -34.93
C ALA A 111 -3.72 13.94 -36.30
N ALA A 112 -4.62 12.99 -36.50
CA ALA A 112 -5.46 12.94 -37.71
C ALA A 112 -6.43 14.13 -37.86
N LEU A 113 -6.83 14.78 -36.75
CA LEU A 113 -7.64 16.01 -36.75
C LEU A 113 -6.77 17.28 -36.86
N ASP A 114 -5.53 17.23 -36.37
CA ASP A 114 -4.59 18.37 -36.36
C ASP A 114 -3.98 18.65 -37.75
N ASP A 115 -4.04 17.67 -38.67
CA ASP A 115 -3.68 17.82 -40.08
C ASP A 115 -4.73 18.61 -40.91
N GLU A 116 -5.91 18.91 -40.35
CA GLU A 116 -6.94 19.76 -40.97
C GLU A 116 -6.88 21.25 -40.54
N ILE A 117 -5.93 21.64 -39.67
CA ILE A 117 -5.86 23.00 -39.10
C ILE A 117 -4.61 23.75 -39.63
N PRO A 118 -4.77 24.93 -40.27
CA PRO A 118 -3.63 25.67 -40.83
C PRO A 118 -2.64 26.20 -39.76
N THR A 119 -1.40 26.40 -40.21
CA THR A 119 -0.14 26.36 -39.44
C THR A 119 0.29 27.55 -38.55
N PRO A 120 -0.34 28.74 -38.48
CA PRO A 120 0.32 29.87 -37.80
C PRO A 120 0.24 29.90 -36.26
N VAL A 121 -0.40 28.91 -35.61
CA VAL A 121 -0.55 28.89 -34.13
C VAL A 121 0.43 27.94 -33.43
N ARG A 122 1.17 27.10 -34.17
CA ARG A 122 2.08 26.07 -33.60
C ARG A 122 3.39 26.62 -33.01
N GLU A 123 3.74 27.88 -33.23
CA GLU A 123 5.06 28.42 -32.87
C GLU A 123 5.12 29.18 -31.52
N SER A 124 3.98 29.45 -30.86
CA SER A 124 3.96 30.27 -29.63
C SER A 124 4.07 29.49 -28.32
N VAL A 125 4.08 28.14 -28.33
CA VAL A 125 4.01 27.32 -27.10
C VAL A 125 5.34 26.63 -26.74
N LYS A 126 6.39 26.77 -27.57
CA LYS A 126 7.68 26.07 -27.36
C LYS A 126 8.63 26.66 -26.31
N ASN A 127 8.33 27.81 -25.70
CA ASN A 127 9.30 28.58 -24.89
C ASN A 127 9.06 28.60 -23.37
N THR A 128 8.32 27.66 -22.78
CA THR A 128 8.10 27.61 -21.31
C THR A 128 8.31 26.23 -20.71
N ALA A 129 9.34 25.50 -21.16
CA ALA A 129 9.64 24.16 -20.67
C ALA A 129 11.05 24.00 -20.09
N GLU A 130 11.53 24.98 -19.31
CA GLU A 130 12.71 24.79 -18.45
C GLU A 130 12.47 25.44 -17.08
N ALA A 131 11.80 24.71 -16.18
CA ALA A 131 11.77 25.01 -14.76
C ALA A 131 11.70 23.71 -13.94
N SER A 132 12.90 23.24 -13.56
CA SER A 132 13.21 22.67 -12.23
C SER A 132 12.17 21.72 -11.62
N GLN A 133 12.31 20.42 -11.89
CA GLN A 133 11.82 19.38 -10.99
C GLN A 133 12.89 19.03 -9.95
N ASP A 134 13.02 19.89 -8.94
CA ASP A 134 13.74 19.52 -7.72
C ASP A 134 12.87 18.54 -6.90
N PRO A 135 13.42 17.41 -6.41
CA PRO A 135 12.71 16.54 -5.50
C PRO A 135 12.47 17.27 -4.16
N PRO A 136 11.33 17.04 -3.48
CA PRO A 136 10.97 17.79 -2.28
C PRO A 136 12.04 17.63 -1.18
N PRO A 137 12.33 18.70 -0.41
CA PRO A 137 13.37 18.67 0.61
C PRO A 137 13.00 17.64 1.68
N LYS A 138 13.91 16.68 1.89
CA LYS A 138 13.81 15.72 2.99
C LYS A 138 13.92 16.53 4.29
N ALA A 139 12.88 16.48 5.11
CA ALA A 139 12.90 17.11 6.43
C ALA A 139 14.17 16.72 7.21
N HIS A 140 15.03 17.70 7.46
CA HIS A 140 16.25 17.53 8.22
C HIS A 140 15.86 17.37 9.70
N VAL A 141 16.02 16.16 10.24
CA VAL A 141 15.93 15.94 11.69
C VAL A 141 17.10 16.69 12.33
N LYS A 142 16.82 17.54 13.31
CA LYS A 142 17.85 18.32 14.01
C LYS A 142 18.87 17.35 14.63
N PRO A 143 20.18 17.51 14.37
CA PRO A 143 21.19 16.65 14.97
C PRO A 143 21.19 16.86 16.50
N GLY A 144 20.94 15.79 17.26
CA GLY A 144 20.97 15.81 18.73
C GLY A 144 19.68 15.36 19.44
N MET A 145 18.56 15.19 18.72
CA MET A 145 17.35 14.60 19.32
C MET A 145 17.42 13.07 19.29
N ILE A 146 17.78 12.47 20.42
CA ILE A 146 17.67 11.03 20.65
C ILE A 146 16.22 10.75 21.04
N GLY A 147 15.46 10.07 20.17
CA GLY A 147 14.10 9.61 20.50
C GLY A 147 13.05 9.83 19.40
N GLU A 148 13.28 10.75 18.45
CA GLU A 148 12.41 10.93 17.29
C GLU A 148 12.93 10.15 16.07
N GLY A 149 13.08 8.83 16.24
CA GLY A 149 13.13 7.95 15.08
C GLY A 149 11.80 8.01 14.33
N LYS A 150 11.81 7.78 13.01
CA LYS A 150 10.57 7.58 12.25
C LYS A 150 9.75 6.50 12.95
N LYS A 151 8.61 6.87 13.55
CA LYS A 151 7.69 5.93 14.21
C LYS A 151 7.20 4.86 13.22
N GLU A 152 7.30 5.15 11.93
CA GLU A 152 7.02 4.23 10.84
C GLU A 152 8.27 3.42 10.44
N PRO A 153 8.17 2.07 10.35
CA PRO A 153 9.27 1.25 9.86
C PRO A 153 9.63 1.59 8.41
N LEU A 154 10.87 1.32 8.03
CA LEU A 154 11.34 1.48 6.64
C LEU A 154 10.38 0.80 5.64
N SER A 155 10.09 1.50 4.55
CA SER A 155 9.24 0.98 3.49
C SER A 155 9.84 -0.31 2.88
N LYS A 156 9.02 -1.13 2.22
CA LYS A 156 9.49 -2.40 1.62
C LYS A 156 10.65 -2.19 0.63
N SER A 157 10.58 -1.12 -0.16
CA SER A 157 11.65 -0.77 -1.11
C SER A 157 12.91 -0.30 -0.41
N GLN A 158 12.79 0.50 0.65
CA GLN A 158 13.92 0.94 1.46
C GLN A 158 14.61 -0.24 2.15
N ARG A 159 13.84 -1.16 2.75
CA ARG A 159 14.40 -2.38 3.34
C ARG A 159 15.12 -3.24 2.32
N LYS A 160 14.56 -3.42 1.12
CA LYS A 160 15.23 -4.17 0.04
C LYS A 160 16.56 -3.52 -0.36
N ARG A 161 16.57 -2.19 -0.53
CA ARG A 161 17.81 -1.45 -0.85
C ARG A 161 18.83 -1.57 0.28
N ALA A 162 18.42 -1.44 1.54
CA ALA A 162 19.29 -1.63 2.69
C ALA A 162 19.90 -3.03 2.72
N LEU A 163 19.10 -4.08 2.50
CA LEU A 163 19.59 -5.45 2.44
C LEU A 163 20.58 -5.67 1.30
N GLN A 164 20.34 -5.09 0.12
CA GLN A 164 21.27 -5.18 -1.01
C GLN A 164 22.61 -4.49 -0.70
N MET A 165 22.57 -3.32 -0.06
CA MET A 165 23.79 -2.65 0.37
C MET A 165 24.55 -3.47 1.42
N GLU A 166 23.86 -4.04 2.40
CA GLU A 166 24.49 -4.90 3.41
C GLU A 166 25.07 -6.19 2.82
N GLN A 167 24.41 -6.78 1.82
CA GLN A 167 24.95 -7.94 1.09
C GLN A 167 26.30 -7.65 0.44
N VAL A 168 26.49 -6.44 -0.13
CA VAL A 168 27.77 -6.02 -0.72
C VAL A 168 28.77 -5.63 0.37
N ARG A 169 28.31 -4.99 1.45
CA ARG A 169 29.15 -4.49 2.53
C ARG A 169 29.76 -5.61 3.38
N HIS A 170 28.98 -6.63 3.69
CA HIS A 170 29.39 -7.71 4.59
C HIS A 170 30.69 -8.43 4.18
N PRO A 171 30.87 -8.89 2.93
CA PRO A 171 32.13 -9.51 2.52
C PRO A 171 33.31 -8.54 2.61
N LEU A 172 33.11 -7.25 2.34
CA LEU A 172 34.15 -6.23 2.42
C LEU A 172 34.63 -6.01 3.87
N ILE A 173 33.71 -6.08 4.84
CA ILE A 173 34.06 -6.04 6.26
C ILE A 173 34.88 -7.26 6.64
N LEU A 174 34.46 -8.45 6.20
CA LEU A 174 35.15 -9.70 6.50
C LEU A 174 36.52 -9.81 5.83
N SER A 175 36.73 -9.17 4.68
CA SER A 175 38.03 -9.13 4.01
C SER A 175 39.05 -8.21 4.71
N ASN A 176 38.63 -7.38 5.67
CA ASN A 176 39.53 -6.47 6.35
C ASN A 176 40.34 -7.22 7.44
N PRO A 177 41.68 -7.24 7.39
CA PRO A 177 42.50 -7.97 8.36
C PRO A 177 42.37 -7.42 9.78
N ASP A 178 42.18 -6.11 9.94
CA ASP A 178 42.02 -5.47 11.26
C ASP A 178 40.71 -5.91 11.92
N PHE A 179 39.66 -6.09 11.10
CA PHE A 179 38.38 -6.59 11.58
C PHE A 179 38.45 -8.07 12.02
N ALA A 180 39.22 -8.89 11.30
CA ALA A 180 39.46 -10.28 11.66
C ALA A 180 40.31 -10.42 12.94
N ALA A 181 41.29 -9.54 13.14
CA ALA A 181 42.13 -9.52 14.33
C ALA A 181 41.39 -9.03 15.59
N ASN A 182 40.68 -7.89 15.48
CA ASN A 182 39.85 -7.38 16.58
C ASN A 182 38.66 -6.55 16.05
N PRO A 183 37.44 -7.13 16.02
CA PRO A 183 36.28 -6.44 15.45
C PRO A 183 35.84 -5.26 16.32
N PHE A 184 35.94 -5.35 17.64
CA PHE A 184 35.52 -4.28 18.56
C PHE A 184 36.45 -3.07 18.50
N GLN A 185 37.76 -3.30 18.41
CA GLN A 185 38.73 -2.21 18.22
C GLN A 185 38.51 -1.51 16.88
N THR A 186 38.32 -2.27 15.81
CA THR A 186 38.04 -1.72 14.47
C THR A 186 36.75 -0.91 14.45
N ILE A 187 35.69 -1.37 15.10
CA ILE A 187 34.42 -0.61 15.24
C ILE A 187 34.65 0.68 16.02
N ARG A 188 35.43 0.64 17.12
CA ARG A 188 35.76 1.82 17.94
C ARG A 188 36.50 2.87 17.13
N THR A 189 37.55 2.48 16.41
CA THR A 189 38.35 3.38 15.56
C THR A 189 37.51 3.94 14.40
N HIS A 190 36.70 3.11 13.75
CA HIS A 190 35.78 3.57 12.70
C HIS A 190 34.77 4.59 13.24
N ALA A 191 34.19 4.33 14.42
CA ALA A 191 33.26 5.26 15.07
C ALA A 191 33.94 6.58 15.42
N GLN A 192 35.14 6.56 15.99
CA GLN A 192 35.92 7.77 16.27
C GLN A 192 36.17 8.58 14.99
N ASN A 193 36.62 7.93 13.91
CA ASN A 193 36.91 8.60 12.63
C ASN A 193 35.66 9.15 11.93
N THR A 194 34.50 8.51 12.11
CA THR A 194 33.23 8.94 11.48
C THR A 194 32.49 10.01 12.29
N LEU A 195 32.53 9.92 13.63
CA LEU A 195 31.92 10.92 14.51
C LEU A 195 32.67 12.26 14.48
N VAL A 196 34.00 12.23 14.48
CA VAL A 196 34.83 13.45 14.38
C VAL A 196 34.53 14.21 13.08
N LYS A 197 34.41 13.52 11.95
CA LYS A 197 34.07 14.14 10.65
C LYS A 197 32.68 14.79 10.63
N ARG A 198 31.72 14.26 11.39
CA ARG A 198 30.36 14.82 11.49
C ARG A 198 30.27 16.05 12.39
N GLN A 199 31.21 16.24 13.31
CA GLN A 199 31.26 17.42 14.18
C GLN A 199 31.86 18.65 13.48
N ILE A 200 32.70 18.43 12.47
CA ILE A 200 33.38 19.49 11.70
C ILE A 200 32.46 20.10 10.63
N ILE A 201 31.43 19.37 10.18
CA ILE A 201 30.40 19.88 9.27
C ILE A 201 29.34 20.59 10.13
N LYS A 202 29.59 21.85 10.46
CA LYS A 202 28.60 22.80 10.98
C LYS A 202 28.45 23.95 9.99
#